data_AF-A0A845K1T8-F1
#
_entry.id   AF-A0A845K1T8-F1
#
_cell.length_a   1.000
_cell.length_b   1.000
_cell.length_c   1.000
_cell.angle_alpha   90.00
_cell.angle_beta   90.00
_cell.angle_gamma   90.00
#
_symmetry.space_group_name_H-M   'P 1'
#
loop_
_entity.id
_entity.type
_entity.pdbx_description
1 polymer ?
#
loop_
_entity_poly.entity_id
_entity_poly.type
_entity_poly.pdbx_seq_one_letter_code
_entity_poly.pdbx_strand_id
1 'polypeptide(L)'
;MSDQKAIGQISYLIQLLTDRDEYVRKKVRAQLTELGEDALPFLEMAVRSEDVALRTQAERVINAIFPKKLGEKFRQLAQKGLGRDVDLEAGILLIMEFGHPNSDPEACKEILDSLAHQLKQNLPSNADPSQVVSTLTHLLFQKEHFRGNQKNYLDPDNSYLNKVLEHKTGLPITLSALCILVANRLDIPIVGVGLPGHYIAKYNLPKNAIYFDPFHQGRLLSHSDCIQ
;
A
#
# COMPACT_ATOMS: atom_id res chain seq x y z
N MET A 1 26.71 -6.98 27.22
CA MET A 1 25.99 -7.37 28.46
C MET A 1 24.52 -6.95 28.45
N SER A 2 24.16 -5.79 27.88
CA SER A 2 22.75 -5.34 27.73
C SER A 2 21.92 -6.29 26.86
N ASP A 3 22.39 -6.62 25.65
CA ASP A 3 21.61 -7.38 24.66
C ASP A 3 21.33 -8.82 25.07
N GLN A 4 22.28 -9.47 25.73
CA GLN A 4 22.15 -10.86 26.19
C GLN A 4 21.07 -11.00 27.28
N LYS A 5 20.89 -9.95 28.10
CA LYS A 5 19.83 -9.88 29.13
C LYS A 5 18.47 -9.64 28.48
N ALA A 6 18.39 -8.80 27.45
CA ALA A 6 17.17 -8.56 26.68
C ALA A 6 16.71 -9.82 25.92
N ILE A 7 17.62 -10.55 25.28
CA ILE A 7 17.35 -11.82 24.58
C ILE A 7 16.81 -12.88 25.55
N GLY A 8 17.43 -13.02 26.72
CA GLY A 8 16.98 -13.95 27.76
C GLY A 8 15.58 -13.60 28.29
N GLN A 9 15.29 -12.31 28.43
CA GLN A 9 13.98 -11.82 28.84
C GLN A 9 12.90 -12.13 27.80
N ILE A 10 13.13 -11.84 26.51
CA ILE A 10 12.14 -12.14 25.45
C ILE A 10 11.88 -13.65 25.37
N SER A 11 12.93 -14.46 25.39
CA SER A 11 12.81 -15.92 25.34
C SER A 11 11.97 -16.48 26.49
N TYR A 12 12.14 -15.92 27.70
CA TYR A 12 11.31 -16.28 28.85
C TYR A 12 9.84 -15.87 28.67
N LEU A 13 9.59 -14.66 28.15
CA LEU A 13 8.24 -14.21 27.84
C LEU A 13 7.54 -15.11 26.82
N ILE A 14 8.25 -15.59 25.79
CA ILE A 14 7.69 -16.55 24.82
C ILE A 14 7.22 -17.84 25.50
N GLN A 15 7.99 -18.39 26.45
CA GLN A 15 7.58 -19.60 27.19
C GLN A 15 6.30 -19.38 28.01
N LEU A 16 6.09 -18.18 28.53
CA LEU A 16 4.91 -17.83 29.31
C LEU A 16 3.65 -17.52 28.47
N LEU A 17 3.75 -17.53 27.13
CA LEU A 17 2.58 -17.33 26.27
C LEU A 17 1.53 -18.43 26.43
N THR A 18 1.96 -19.64 26.81
CA THR A 18 1.09 -20.80 27.06
C THR A 18 0.88 -21.09 28.54
N ASP A 19 1.22 -20.13 29.42
CA ASP A 19 0.99 -20.26 30.87
C ASP A 19 -0.48 -20.58 31.17
N ARG A 20 -0.75 -21.31 32.25
CA ARG A 20 -2.11 -21.72 32.63
C ARG A 20 -2.95 -20.53 33.10
N ASP A 21 -2.32 -19.54 33.72
CA ASP A 21 -2.97 -18.33 34.21
C ASP A 21 -3.21 -17.32 33.07
N GLU A 22 -4.48 -16.97 32.84
CA GLU A 22 -4.85 -15.99 31.81
C GLU A 22 -4.28 -14.59 32.08
N TYR A 23 -4.16 -14.20 33.35
CA TYR A 23 -3.60 -12.92 33.74
C TYR A 23 -2.11 -12.83 33.37
N VAL A 24 -1.37 -13.92 33.58
CA VAL A 24 0.04 -14.04 33.15
C VAL A 24 0.13 -13.92 31.64
N ARG A 25 -0.64 -14.73 30.89
CA ARG A 25 -0.66 -14.66 29.42
C ARG A 25 -0.98 -13.24 28.92
N LYS A 26 -1.95 -12.55 29.53
CA LYS A 26 -2.33 -11.18 29.14
C LYS A 26 -1.20 -10.19 29.37
N LYS A 27 -0.51 -10.25 30.51
CA LYS A 27 0.64 -9.38 30.80
C LYS A 27 1.81 -9.64 29.85
N VAL A 28 2.13 -10.90 29.61
CA VAL A 28 3.19 -11.32 28.69
C VAL A 28 2.93 -10.82 27.28
N ARG A 29 1.70 -10.98 26.76
CA ARG A 29 1.32 -10.44 25.44
C ARG A 29 1.49 -8.92 25.38
N ALA A 30 1.08 -8.19 26.42
CA ALA A 30 1.23 -6.74 26.47
C ALA A 30 2.72 -6.32 26.45
N GLN A 31 3.57 -6.98 27.23
CA GLN A 31 5.01 -6.72 27.26
C GLN A 31 5.68 -7.04 25.92
N LEU A 32 5.39 -8.18 25.32
CA LEU A 32 5.91 -8.52 23.99
C LEU A 32 5.43 -7.52 22.91
N THR A 33 4.19 -7.03 23.03
CA THR A 33 3.67 -6.00 22.13
C THR A 33 4.38 -4.65 22.32
N GLU A 34 4.76 -4.32 23.55
CA GLU A 34 5.51 -3.10 23.89
C GLU A 34 6.97 -3.17 23.44
N LEU A 35 7.58 -4.36 23.51
CA LEU A 35 8.90 -4.63 22.95
C LEU A 35 8.93 -4.50 21.41
N GLY A 36 7.77 -4.63 20.75
CA GLY A 36 7.63 -4.31 19.33
C GLY A 36 8.53 -5.16 18.43
N GLU A 37 9.35 -4.52 17.59
CA GLU A 37 10.19 -5.19 16.59
C GLU A 37 11.21 -6.15 17.21
N ASP A 38 11.72 -5.84 18.40
CA ASP A 38 12.72 -6.67 19.08
C ASP A 38 12.17 -8.06 19.42
N ALA A 39 10.85 -8.19 19.59
CA ALA A 39 10.18 -9.45 19.88
C ALA A 39 9.86 -10.28 18.61
N LEU A 40 9.84 -9.67 17.41
CA LEU A 40 9.37 -10.33 16.18
C LEU A 40 10.19 -11.57 15.81
N PRO A 41 11.55 -11.57 15.81
CA PRO A 41 12.31 -12.76 15.45
C PRO A 41 11.99 -13.97 16.34
N PHE A 42 11.77 -13.73 17.64
CA PHE A 42 11.43 -14.77 18.61
C PHE A 42 10.00 -15.29 18.43
N LEU A 43 9.07 -14.39 18.14
CA LEU A 43 7.69 -14.74 17.84
C LEU A 43 7.59 -15.54 16.53
N GLU A 44 8.32 -15.16 15.49
CA GLU A 44 8.38 -15.89 14.21
C GLU A 44 8.94 -17.31 14.40
N MET A 45 9.96 -17.47 15.26
CA MET A 45 10.44 -18.79 15.66
C MET A 45 9.35 -19.58 16.40
N ALA A 46 8.61 -18.94 17.31
CA ALA A 46 7.53 -19.58 18.06
C ALA A 46 6.35 -20.02 17.16
N VAL A 47 6.06 -19.28 16.08
CA VAL A 47 5.06 -19.67 15.06
C VAL A 47 5.47 -20.94 14.29
N ARG A 48 6.77 -21.27 14.25
CA ARG A 48 7.26 -22.51 13.63
C ARG A 48 7.31 -23.71 14.60
N SER A 49 6.94 -23.51 15.86
CA SER A 49 6.92 -24.57 16.89
C SER A 49 5.88 -25.65 16.58
N GLU A 50 6.12 -26.89 17.02
CA GLU A 50 5.14 -27.97 16.95
C GLU A 50 3.94 -27.75 17.89
N ASP A 51 4.11 -26.95 18.97
CA ASP A 51 3.06 -26.60 19.91
C ASP A 51 2.02 -25.65 19.29
N VAL A 52 0.82 -26.18 19.03
CA VAL A 52 -0.32 -25.45 18.48
C VAL A 52 -0.69 -24.23 19.32
N ALA A 53 -0.69 -24.36 20.65
CA ALA A 53 -1.09 -23.28 21.54
C ALA A 53 -0.07 -22.14 21.49
N LEU A 54 1.23 -22.48 21.47
CA LEU A 54 2.30 -21.51 21.32
C LEU A 54 2.20 -20.78 19.98
N ARG A 55 2.00 -21.51 18.86
CA ARG A 55 1.83 -20.89 17.53
C ARG A 55 0.70 -19.86 17.54
N THR A 56 -0.48 -20.26 18.00
CA THR A 56 -1.64 -19.37 18.04
C THR A 56 -1.42 -18.14 18.93
N GLN A 57 -0.76 -18.28 20.08
CA GLN A 57 -0.47 -17.13 20.94
C GLN A 57 0.61 -16.22 20.33
N ALA A 58 1.64 -16.78 19.70
CA ALA A 58 2.67 -16.00 19.02
C ALA A 58 2.09 -15.19 17.86
N GLU A 59 1.27 -15.81 17.01
CA GLU A 59 0.54 -15.13 15.91
C GLU A 59 -0.31 -13.97 16.42
N ARG A 60 -1.03 -14.15 17.55
CA ARG A 60 -1.83 -13.08 18.17
C ARG A 60 -0.98 -11.88 18.58
N VAL A 61 0.23 -12.11 19.09
CA VAL A 61 1.13 -11.03 19.49
C VAL A 61 1.72 -10.34 18.26
N ILE A 62 2.15 -11.09 17.24
CA ILE A 62 2.60 -10.54 15.96
C ILE A 62 1.52 -9.62 15.37
N ASN A 63 0.27 -10.09 15.32
CA ASN A 63 -0.87 -9.34 14.82
C ASN A 63 -1.19 -8.09 15.67
N ALA A 64 -0.76 -8.03 16.92
CA ALA A 64 -0.90 -6.86 17.79
C ALA A 64 0.26 -5.85 17.63
N ILE A 65 1.47 -6.33 17.32
CA ILE A 65 2.65 -5.49 17.06
C ILE A 65 2.54 -4.80 15.70
N PHE A 66 2.14 -5.55 14.68
CA PHE A 66 2.27 -5.14 13.29
C PHE A 66 1.52 -3.82 12.95
N PRO A 67 0.25 -3.62 13.34
CA PRO A 67 -0.45 -2.36 13.09
C PRO A 67 0.20 -1.14 13.77
N LYS A 68 0.79 -1.32 14.98
CA LYS A 68 1.46 -0.22 15.69
C LYS A 68 2.71 0.21 14.94
N LYS A 69 3.53 -0.76 14.53
CA LYS A 69 4.73 -0.56 13.70
C LYS A 69 4.39 0.17 12.40
N LEU A 70 3.36 -0.27 11.68
CA LEU A 70 2.90 0.40 10.47
C LEU A 70 2.46 1.85 10.74
N GLY A 71 1.72 2.08 11.83
CA GLY A 71 1.34 3.42 12.25
C GLY A 71 2.54 4.33 12.54
N GLU A 72 3.62 3.80 13.11
CA GLU A 72 4.87 4.53 13.32
C GLU A 72 5.58 4.86 12.02
N LYS A 73 5.73 3.88 11.11
CA LYS A 73 6.29 4.12 9.77
C LYS A 73 5.49 5.18 9.02
N PHE A 74 4.16 5.13 9.10
CA PHE A 74 3.29 6.12 8.46
C PHE A 74 3.47 7.52 9.06
N ARG A 75 3.58 7.63 10.39
CA ARG A 75 3.90 8.91 11.06
C ARG A 75 5.26 9.46 10.63
N GLN A 76 6.28 8.61 10.57
CA GLN A 76 7.61 9.00 10.10
C GLN A 76 7.57 9.49 8.65
N LEU A 77 6.83 8.78 7.78
CA LEU A 77 6.63 9.19 6.39
C LEU A 77 5.92 10.56 6.30
N ALA A 78 4.86 10.77 7.08
CA ALA A 78 4.12 12.03 7.10
C ALA A 78 4.94 13.23 7.64
N GLN A 79 5.92 12.98 8.51
CA GLN A 79 6.83 14.01 9.02
C GLN A 79 7.91 14.42 8.01
N LYS A 80 8.20 13.58 7.01
CA LYS A 80 9.13 13.93 5.92
C LYS A 80 8.53 15.02 5.04
N GLY A 81 9.34 16.02 4.70
CA GLY A 81 8.98 17.07 3.75
C GLY A 81 7.86 18.04 4.20
N LEU A 82 7.54 18.15 5.50
CA LEU A 82 6.43 18.96 6.03
C LEU A 82 5.08 18.67 5.32
N GLY A 83 4.87 17.43 4.86
CA GLY A 83 3.68 17.03 4.11
C GLY A 83 3.64 17.51 2.65
N ARG A 84 4.69 18.13 2.12
CA ARG A 84 4.75 18.63 0.73
C ARG A 84 5.52 17.74 -0.24
N ASP A 85 6.36 16.85 0.28
CA ASP A 85 7.20 15.94 -0.50
C ASP A 85 7.16 14.54 0.13
N VAL A 86 5.94 14.01 0.24
CA VAL A 86 5.70 12.68 0.81
C VAL A 86 5.82 11.66 -0.31
N ASP A 87 6.63 10.63 -0.09
CA ASP A 87 6.75 9.49 -0.99
C ASP A 87 5.41 8.72 -1.03
N LEU A 88 4.66 8.94 -2.12
CA LEU A 88 3.36 8.33 -2.35
C LEU A 88 3.47 6.79 -2.44
N GLU A 89 4.52 6.28 -3.09
CA GLU A 89 4.70 4.84 -3.28
C GLU A 89 4.92 4.17 -1.93
N ALA A 90 5.81 4.72 -1.10
CA ALA A 90 6.00 4.26 0.27
C ALA A 90 4.68 4.29 1.08
N GLY A 91 3.88 5.34 0.93
CA GLY A 91 2.58 5.44 1.61
C GLY A 91 1.59 4.36 1.18
N ILE A 92 1.48 4.11 -0.12
CA ILE A 92 0.60 3.07 -0.68
C ILE A 92 1.05 1.67 -0.23
N LEU A 93 2.36 1.40 -0.21
CA LEU A 93 2.90 0.13 0.25
C LEU A 93 2.65 -0.11 1.75
N LEU A 94 2.72 0.93 2.59
CA LEU A 94 2.35 0.82 4.01
C LEU A 94 0.86 0.50 4.21
N ILE A 95 -0.02 1.09 3.40
CA ILE A 95 -1.46 0.80 3.43
C ILE A 95 -1.71 -0.64 2.96
N MET A 96 -1.00 -1.10 1.93
CA MET A 96 -1.05 -2.48 1.45
C MET A 96 -0.65 -3.46 2.55
N GLU A 97 0.49 -3.24 3.20
CA GLU A 97 0.98 -4.08 4.31
C GLU A 97 -0.06 -4.16 5.44
N PHE A 98 -0.81 -3.08 5.72
CA PHE A 98 -1.84 -3.10 6.75
C PHE A 98 -2.95 -4.14 6.48
N GLY A 99 -3.42 -4.23 5.24
CA GLY A 99 -4.43 -5.21 4.84
C GLY A 99 -3.86 -6.60 4.58
N HIS A 100 -2.62 -6.66 4.09
CA HIS A 100 -1.95 -7.87 3.64
C HIS A 100 -0.51 -7.92 4.22
N PRO A 101 -0.31 -8.28 5.50
CA PRO A 101 0.99 -8.22 6.17
C PRO A 101 2.12 -9.04 5.52
N ASN A 102 1.73 -10.08 4.78
CA ASN A 102 2.65 -10.99 4.09
C ASN A 102 2.82 -10.64 2.60
N SER A 103 2.32 -9.49 2.15
CA SER A 103 2.50 -9.02 0.77
C SER A 103 3.97 -8.75 0.48
N ASP A 104 4.36 -8.89 -0.79
CA ASP A 104 5.70 -8.55 -1.26
C ASP A 104 5.70 -7.16 -1.94
N PRO A 105 6.29 -6.12 -1.30
CA PRO A 105 6.39 -4.79 -1.88
C PRO A 105 7.25 -4.75 -3.15
N GLU A 106 8.28 -5.59 -3.27
CA GLU A 106 9.16 -5.61 -4.43
C GLU A 106 8.45 -6.18 -5.65
N ALA A 107 7.66 -7.24 -5.49
CA ALA A 107 6.80 -7.75 -6.56
C ALA A 107 5.85 -6.67 -7.11
N CYS A 108 5.30 -5.81 -6.24
CA CYS A 108 4.46 -4.69 -6.69
C CYS A 108 5.26 -3.66 -7.49
N LYS A 109 6.47 -3.32 -7.04
CA LYS A 109 7.37 -2.38 -7.74
C LYS A 109 7.76 -2.91 -9.12
N GLU A 110 8.11 -4.19 -9.23
CA GLU A 110 8.46 -4.82 -10.51
C GLU A 110 7.30 -4.76 -11.52
N ILE A 111 6.07 -4.97 -11.07
CA ILE A 111 4.87 -4.83 -11.92
C ILE A 111 4.72 -3.37 -12.39
N LEU A 112 4.89 -2.39 -11.49
CA LEU A 112 4.81 -0.97 -11.85
C LEU A 112 5.93 -0.56 -12.83
N ASP A 113 7.14 -1.07 -12.64
CA ASP A 113 8.29 -0.84 -13.53
C ASP A 113 8.03 -1.44 -14.92
N SER A 114 7.45 -2.64 -14.98
CA SER A 114 7.03 -3.27 -16.22
C SER A 114 5.97 -2.45 -16.94
N LEU A 115 4.96 -1.94 -16.23
CA LEU A 115 3.94 -1.05 -16.80
C LEU A 115 4.55 0.26 -17.32
N ALA A 116 5.48 0.87 -16.58
CA ALA A 116 6.17 2.07 -17.02
C ALA A 116 7.06 1.81 -18.25
N HIS A 117 7.73 0.67 -18.31
CA HIS A 117 8.50 0.27 -19.48
C HIS A 117 7.61 0.10 -20.71
N GLN A 118 6.47 -0.57 -20.57
CA GLN A 118 5.48 -0.69 -21.63
C GLN A 118 4.93 0.67 -22.06
N LEU A 119 4.65 1.58 -21.13
CA LEU A 119 4.22 2.94 -21.45
C LEU A 119 5.27 3.65 -22.31
N LYS A 120 6.54 3.62 -21.88
CA LYS A 120 7.65 4.23 -22.61
C LYS A 120 7.79 3.68 -24.03
N GLN A 121 7.63 2.37 -24.22
CA GLN A 121 7.70 1.74 -25.55
C GLN A 121 6.56 2.17 -26.49
N ASN A 122 5.38 2.46 -25.95
CA ASN A 122 4.21 2.86 -26.74
C ASN A 122 4.08 4.39 -26.91
N LEU A 123 4.94 5.17 -26.26
CA LEU A 123 4.95 6.63 -26.41
C LEU A 123 5.73 7.04 -27.67
N PRO A 124 5.13 7.90 -28.53
CA PRO A 124 5.88 8.59 -29.57
C PRO A 124 7.03 9.43 -28.98
N SER A 125 8.15 9.55 -29.68
CA SER A 125 9.34 10.28 -29.18
C SER A 125 9.06 11.75 -28.82
N ASN A 126 8.06 12.37 -29.45
CA ASN A 126 7.63 13.75 -29.19
C ASN A 126 6.15 13.79 -28.79
N ALA A 127 5.72 12.84 -27.95
CA ALA A 127 4.33 12.76 -27.52
C ALA A 127 3.89 14.05 -26.83
N ASP A 128 2.81 14.66 -27.32
CA ASP A 128 2.17 15.76 -26.61
C ASP A 128 1.43 15.25 -25.35
N PRO A 129 1.05 16.14 -24.40
CA PRO A 129 0.37 15.71 -23.18
C PRO A 129 -0.93 14.91 -23.39
N SER A 130 -1.67 15.18 -24.46
CA SER A 130 -2.90 14.45 -24.79
C SER A 130 -2.59 13.04 -25.28
N GLN A 131 -1.54 12.90 -26.10
CA GLN A 131 -1.02 11.61 -26.52
C GLN A 131 -0.50 10.82 -25.32
N VAL A 132 0.20 11.47 -24.38
CA VAL A 132 0.66 10.81 -23.15
C VAL A 132 -0.50 10.27 -22.33
N VAL A 133 -1.52 11.09 -22.05
CA VAL A 133 -2.71 10.64 -21.31
C VAL A 133 -3.40 9.51 -22.07
N SER A 134 -3.63 9.66 -23.38
CA SER A 134 -4.26 8.63 -24.21
C SER A 134 -3.50 7.31 -24.19
N THR A 135 -2.17 7.32 -24.30
CA THR A 135 -1.35 6.10 -24.27
C THR A 135 -1.35 5.46 -22.88
N LEU A 136 -1.25 6.26 -21.81
CA LEU A 136 -1.34 5.78 -20.43
C LEU A 136 -2.70 5.12 -20.16
N THR A 137 -3.79 5.81 -20.51
CA THR A 137 -5.13 5.28 -20.30
C THR A 137 -5.34 4.02 -21.13
N HIS A 138 -4.93 4.02 -22.40
CA HIS A 138 -5.01 2.86 -23.29
C HIS A 138 -4.28 1.65 -22.72
N LEU A 139 -3.04 1.85 -22.24
CA LEU A 139 -2.25 0.79 -21.63
C LEU A 139 -2.97 0.23 -20.40
N LEU A 140 -3.33 1.07 -19.42
CA LEU A 140 -3.84 0.57 -18.15
C LEU A 140 -5.27 0.02 -18.28
N PHE A 141 -6.17 0.71 -18.95
CA PHE A 141 -7.59 0.38 -18.88
C PHE A 141 -8.06 -0.49 -20.05
N GLN A 142 -7.45 -0.37 -21.23
CA GLN A 142 -7.84 -1.13 -22.41
C GLN A 142 -6.95 -2.37 -22.63
N LYS A 143 -5.62 -2.25 -22.44
CA LYS A 143 -4.68 -3.38 -22.61
C LYS A 143 -4.52 -4.24 -21.36
N GLU A 144 -4.31 -3.61 -20.20
CA GLU A 144 -4.12 -4.30 -18.91
C GLU A 144 -5.43 -4.52 -18.15
N HIS A 145 -6.54 -4.05 -18.71
CA HIS A 145 -7.91 -4.27 -18.24
C HIS A 145 -8.22 -3.80 -16.81
N PHE A 146 -7.47 -2.82 -16.30
CA PHE A 146 -7.83 -2.17 -15.04
C PHE A 146 -9.19 -1.49 -15.15
N ARG A 147 -10.02 -1.57 -14.10
CA ARG A 147 -11.35 -0.93 -14.07
C ARG A 147 -11.84 -0.65 -12.66
N GLY A 148 -12.74 0.33 -12.53
CA GLY A 148 -13.46 0.56 -11.29
C GLY A 148 -14.33 -0.63 -10.87
N ASN A 149 -14.27 -1.02 -9.59
CA ASN A 149 -15.13 -2.08 -9.06
C ASN A 149 -16.51 -1.53 -8.64
N GLN A 150 -17.44 -1.42 -9.58
CA GLN A 150 -18.80 -0.94 -9.28
C GLN A 150 -19.67 -2.01 -8.59
N LYS A 151 -19.38 -3.30 -8.83
CA LYS A 151 -20.19 -4.41 -8.32
C LYS A 151 -19.95 -4.62 -6.82
N ASN A 152 -18.69 -4.66 -6.42
CA ASN A 152 -18.26 -4.82 -5.04
C ASN A 152 -17.43 -3.61 -4.60
N TYR A 153 -18.01 -2.41 -4.69
CA TYR A 153 -17.30 -1.17 -4.38
C TYR A 153 -16.70 -1.13 -2.97
N LEU A 154 -17.42 -1.66 -1.98
CA LEU A 154 -17.02 -1.68 -0.57
C LEU A 154 -16.03 -2.79 -0.22
N ASP A 155 -15.57 -3.58 -1.18
CA ASP A 155 -14.53 -4.58 -0.94
C ASP A 155 -13.22 -3.88 -0.54
N PRO A 156 -12.66 -4.14 0.66
CA PRO A 156 -11.44 -3.51 1.11
C PRO A 156 -10.25 -3.79 0.18
N ASP A 157 -10.26 -4.93 -0.53
CA ASP A 157 -9.19 -5.29 -1.48
C ASP A 157 -9.12 -4.33 -2.68
N ASN A 158 -10.16 -3.54 -2.95
CA ASN A 158 -10.09 -2.47 -3.93
C ASN A 158 -9.16 -1.30 -3.52
N SER A 159 -8.73 -1.26 -2.26
CA SER A 159 -7.84 -0.22 -1.72
C SER A 159 -6.37 -0.62 -1.74
N TYR A 160 -6.06 -1.92 -1.69
CA TYR A 160 -4.69 -2.42 -1.53
C TYR A 160 -4.02 -2.68 -2.88
N LEU A 161 -2.84 -2.10 -3.10
CA LEU A 161 -2.17 -2.10 -4.40
C LEU A 161 -1.92 -3.52 -4.93
N ASN A 162 -1.43 -4.45 -4.10
CA ASN A 162 -1.23 -5.85 -4.48
C ASN A 162 -2.50 -6.47 -5.09
N LYS A 163 -3.65 -6.25 -4.44
CA LYS A 163 -4.94 -6.79 -4.88
C LYS A 163 -5.50 -6.07 -6.09
N VAL A 164 -5.30 -4.77 -6.22
CA VAL A 164 -5.63 -4.04 -7.45
C VAL A 164 -4.80 -4.54 -8.62
N LEU A 165 -3.49 -4.77 -8.44
CA LEU A 165 -2.60 -5.31 -9.47
C LEU A 165 -2.95 -6.74 -9.88
N GLU A 166 -3.40 -7.57 -8.93
CA GLU A 166 -3.85 -8.95 -9.13
C GLU A 166 -5.23 -9.01 -9.82
N HIS A 167 -6.24 -8.37 -9.23
CA HIS A 167 -7.63 -8.47 -9.69
C HIS A 167 -7.96 -7.53 -10.86
N LYS A 168 -7.08 -6.57 -11.16
CA LYS A 168 -7.30 -5.48 -12.13
C LYS A 168 -8.55 -4.66 -11.82
N THR A 169 -8.95 -4.59 -10.56
CA THR A 169 -10.10 -3.82 -10.10
C THR A 169 -9.76 -3.01 -8.86
N GLY A 170 -10.21 -1.76 -8.78
CA GLY A 170 -9.91 -0.91 -7.61
C GLY A 170 -10.88 0.25 -7.40
N LEU A 171 -10.62 1.02 -6.33
CA LEU A 171 -11.32 2.27 -6.02
C LEU A 171 -10.79 3.44 -6.87
N PRO A 172 -11.55 4.56 -6.97
CA PRO A 172 -11.09 5.74 -7.71
C PRO A 172 -9.71 6.25 -7.26
N ILE A 173 -9.48 6.31 -5.95
CA ILE A 173 -8.21 6.80 -5.40
C ILE A 173 -7.05 5.85 -5.71
N THR A 174 -7.25 4.53 -5.61
CA THR A 174 -6.18 3.54 -5.83
C THR A 174 -5.85 3.39 -7.31
N LEU A 175 -6.84 3.45 -8.19
CA LEU A 175 -6.60 3.48 -9.64
C LEU A 175 -5.91 4.77 -10.08
N SER A 176 -6.23 5.91 -9.45
CA SER A 176 -5.50 7.16 -9.68
C SER A 176 -4.07 7.08 -9.18
N ALA A 177 -3.83 6.48 -8.01
CA ALA A 177 -2.48 6.22 -7.51
C ALA A 177 -1.69 5.33 -8.48
N LEU A 178 -2.28 4.27 -9.02
CA LEU A 178 -1.65 3.43 -10.05
C LEU A 178 -1.18 4.26 -11.25
N CYS A 179 -2.03 5.14 -11.79
CA CYS A 179 -1.65 6.04 -12.89
C CYS A 179 -0.47 6.93 -12.52
N ILE A 180 -0.49 7.53 -11.32
CA ILE A 180 0.57 8.42 -10.84
C ILE A 180 1.88 7.65 -10.67
N LEU A 181 1.86 6.45 -10.06
CA LEU A 181 3.05 5.64 -9.81
C LEU A 181 3.72 5.15 -11.10
N VAL A 182 2.92 4.78 -12.11
CA VAL A 182 3.43 4.39 -13.44
C VAL A 182 4.01 5.60 -14.18
N ALA A 183 3.31 6.75 -14.15
CA ALA A 183 3.76 7.98 -14.81
C ALA A 183 5.04 8.55 -14.17
N ASN A 184 5.15 8.50 -12.84
CA ASN A 184 6.27 9.04 -12.09
C ASN A 184 7.61 8.36 -12.45
N ARG A 185 7.58 7.06 -12.78
CA ARG A 185 8.76 6.32 -13.25
C ARG A 185 9.35 6.85 -14.55
N LEU A 186 8.59 7.64 -15.31
CA LEU A 186 8.99 8.28 -16.56
C LEU A 186 9.06 9.81 -16.44
N ASP A 187 9.03 10.36 -15.22
CA ASP A 187 8.99 11.80 -14.94
C ASP A 187 7.78 12.51 -15.61
N ILE A 188 6.71 11.78 -15.89
CA ILE A 188 5.49 12.34 -16.48
C ILE A 188 4.66 12.96 -15.36
N PRO A 189 4.26 14.25 -15.47
CA PRO A 189 3.64 14.99 -14.38
C PRO A 189 2.15 14.69 -14.25
N ILE A 190 1.78 13.43 -13.98
CA ILE A 190 0.42 13.06 -13.58
C ILE A 190 0.27 13.25 -12.08
N VAL A 191 -0.79 13.96 -11.67
CA VAL A 191 -1.11 14.20 -10.26
C VAL A 191 -2.57 13.86 -9.97
N GLY A 192 -2.86 13.53 -8.71
CA GLY A 192 -4.22 13.26 -8.26
C GLY A 192 -5.01 14.53 -7.96
N VAL A 193 -6.33 14.44 -8.08
CA VAL A 193 -7.27 15.54 -7.77
C VAL A 193 -8.43 14.96 -6.99
N GLY A 194 -8.62 15.46 -5.76
CA GLY A 194 -9.80 15.15 -4.96
C GLY A 194 -11.00 15.96 -5.42
N LEU A 195 -12.12 15.28 -5.69
CA LEU A 195 -13.44 15.86 -5.90
C LEU A 195 -14.36 15.40 -4.76
N PRO A 196 -15.48 16.09 -4.49
CA PRO A 196 -16.48 15.59 -3.55
C PRO A 196 -16.95 14.18 -3.95
N GLY A 197 -16.71 13.20 -3.08
CA GLY A 197 -17.13 11.81 -3.31
C GLY A 197 -16.39 11.06 -4.42
N HIS A 198 -15.34 11.63 -5.03
CA HIS A 198 -14.59 10.99 -6.12
C HIS A 198 -13.13 11.42 -6.15
N TYR A 199 -12.28 10.63 -6.82
CA TYR A 199 -10.87 10.96 -6.98
C TYR A 199 -10.42 10.65 -8.40
N ILE A 200 -9.79 11.63 -9.04
CA ILE A 200 -9.40 11.56 -10.45
C ILE A 200 -7.92 11.90 -10.61
N ALA A 201 -7.42 11.83 -11.84
CA ALA A 201 -6.06 12.21 -12.18
C ALA A 201 -6.04 13.32 -13.24
N LYS A 202 -4.94 14.07 -13.28
CA LYS A 202 -4.70 15.04 -14.35
C LYS A 202 -3.25 15.02 -14.80
N TYR A 203 -3.04 15.33 -16.08
CA TYR A 203 -1.73 15.80 -16.53
C TYR A 203 -1.56 17.24 -16.08
N ASN A 204 -0.54 17.50 -15.26
CA ASN A 204 -0.31 18.78 -14.62
C ASN A 204 0.40 19.76 -15.56
N LEU A 205 -0.38 20.57 -16.28
CA LEU A 205 0.11 21.70 -17.06
C LEU A 205 -0.20 23.04 -16.36
N PRO A 206 0.66 24.07 -16.52
CA PRO A 206 0.38 25.41 -15.98
C PRO A 206 -0.92 26.02 -16.52
N LYS A 207 -1.28 25.69 -17.77
CA LYS A 207 -2.54 26.07 -18.42
C LYS A 207 -3.12 24.83 -19.11
N ASN A 208 -4.44 24.70 -19.12
CA ASN A 208 -5.16 23.62 -19.79
C ASN A 208 -4.76 22.22 -19.33
N ALA A 209 -4.81 21.97 -18.01
CA ALA A 209 -4.63 20.62 -17.48
C ALA A 209 -5.64 19.65 -18.08
N ILE A 210 -5.18 18.43 -18.39
CA ILE A 210 -6.01 17.38 -18.98
C ILE A 210 -6.45 16.47 -17.85
N TYR A 211 -7.75 16.48 -17.54
CA TYR A 211 -8.35 15.66 -16.50
C TYR A 211 -8.88 14.36 -17.10
N PHE A 212 -8.70 13.26 -16.38
CA PHE A 212 -9.23 11.95 -16.76
C PHE A 212 -9.62 11.15 -15.53
N ASP A 213 -10.53 10.20 -15.70
CA ASP A 213 -11.08 9.39 -14.63
C ASP A 213 -10.58 7.93 -14.70
N PRO A 214 -9.61 7.54 -13.86
CA PRO A 214 -9.12 6.17 -13.76
C PRO A 214 -10.19 5.13 -13.40
N PHE A 215 -11.20 5.50 -12.60
CA PHE A 215 -12.27 4.58 -12.22
C PHE A 215 -13.17 4.26 -13.43
N HIS A 216 -13.42 5.25 -14.27
CA HIS A 216 -14.16 5.13 -15.52
C HIS A 216 -13.23 4.91 -16.73
N GLN A 217 -12.22 4.06 -16.57
CA GLN A 217 -11.35 3.56 -17.65
C GLN A 217 -10.60 4.65 -18.44
N GLY A 218 -10.23 5.73 -17.76
CA GLY A 218 -9.47 6.84 -18.34
C GLY A 218 -10.32 7.83 -19.13
N ARG A 219 -11.65 7.87 -18.89
CA ARG A 219 -12.54 8.86 -19.54
C ARG A 219 -12.01 10.27 -19.33
N LEU A 220 -11.76 11.00 -20.42
CA LEU A 220 -11.41 12.42 -20.36
C LEU A 220 -12.56 13.23 -19.76
N LEU A 221 -12.23 14.21 -18.93
CA LEU A 221 -13.19 15.04 -18.22
C LEU A 221 -13.14 16.48 -18.74
N SER A 222 -14.33 17.03 -18.97
CA SER A 222 -14.53 18.45 -19.25
C SER A 222 -14.56 19.27 -17.96
N HIS A 223 -14.47 20.59 -18.07
CA HIS A 223 -14.59 21.46 -16.89
C HIS A 223 -15.93 21.25 -16.16
N SER A 224 -17.03 21.06 -16.90
CA SER A 224 -18.36 20.79 -16.33
C SER A 224 -18.44 19.49 -15.53
N ASP A 225 -17.63 18.47 -15.85
CA ASP A 225 -17.59 17.22 -15.10
C ASP A 225 -16.93 17.39 -13.71
N CYS A 226 -16.14 18.45 -13.51
CA CYS A 226 -15.34 18.66 -12.30
C CYS A 226 -15.99 19.60 -11.25
N ILE A 227 -17.19 20.13 -11.51
CA ILE A 227 -17.89 21.11 -10.63
C ILE A 227 -19.14 20.49 -9.97
N GLN A 228 -19.43 19.20 -10.22
CA GLN A 228 -20.58 18.52 -9.61
C GLN A 228 -20.36 18.17 -8.15
#